data_AF-A0A3A6W8T6-F1
#
_entry.id   AF-A0A3A6W8T6-F1
#
_cell.length_a   1.000
_cell.length_b   1.000
_cell.length_c   1.000
_cell.angle_alpha   90.00
_cell.angle_beta   90.00
_cell.angle_gamma   90.00
#
_symmetry.space_group_name_H-M   'P 1'
#
loop_
_entity.id
_entity.type
_entity.pdbx_description
1 polymer ?
#
loop_
_entity_poly.entity_id
_entity_poly.type
_entity_poly.pdbx_seq_one_letter_code
_entity_poly.pdbx_strand_id
1 'polypeptide(L)'
;MTTVDSKETEGRQKEDSNKLTVYAPTVEDKDKLYGNIKHDAVNHPSHYTRGKIEVIDFIEDQQLPYHLGNVIKYIARAGYKGDKLEDLKKARWYLDRYINEVMGNGTL
;
A
#
# COMPACT_ATOMS: atom_id res chain seq x y z
N MET A 1 -32.81 55.64 -2.60
CA MET A 1 -31.72 56.13 -1.74
C MET A 1 -31.98 55.59 -0.35
N THR A 2 -31.37 54.46 -0.01
CA THR A 2 -30.96 54.05 1.34
C THR A 2 -30.28 52.68 1.22
N THR A 3 -28.99 52.68 1.49
CA THR A 3 -28.12 51.53 1.69
C THR A 3 -28.49 50.79 2.98
N VAL A 4 -28.41 49.46 2.95
CA VAL A 4 -28.18 48.65 4.15
C VAL A 4 -27.18 47.57 3.78
N ASP A 5 -25.97 47.79 4.26
CA ASP A 5 -24.85 46.87 4.31
C ASP A 5 -24.96 46.08 5.62
N SER A 6 -24.59 44.79 5.64
CA SER A 6 -23.90 44.10 6.74
C SER A 6 -24.06 42.57 6.72
N LYS A 7 -22.90 41.94 6.51
CA LYS A 7 -22.39 40.74 7.21
C LYS A 7 -22.94 39.38 6.78
N GLU A 8 -22.23 38.86 5.78
CA GLU A 8 -21.74 37.48 5.66
C GLU A 8 -21.68 36.73 7.01
N THR A 9 -22.38 35.59 7.08
CA THR A 9 -22.22 34.58 8.12
C THR A 9 -21.54 33.36 7.53
N GLU A 10 -20.36 33.06 8.05
CA GLU A 10 -19.49 31.94 7.74
C GLU A 10 -20.13 30.56 8.02
N GLY A 11 -19.61 29.53 7.34
CA GLY A 11 -19.47 28.21 7.96
C GLY A 11 -20.10 27.03 7.20
N ARG A 12 -19.36 26.45 6.25
CA ARG A 12 -19.31 24.98 6.13
C ARG A 12 -17.95 24.54 5.61
N GLN A 13 -17.17 23.99 6.54
CA GLN A 13 -15.86 23.41 6.32
C GLN A 13 -15.95 22.35 5.21
N LYS A 14 -15.13 22.51 4.17
CA LYS A 14 -14.79 21.41 3.27
C LYS A 14 -13.83 20.53 4.07
N GLU A 15 -14.26 19.36 4.48
CA GLU A 15 -13.39 18.39 5.14
C GLU A 15 -12.30 17.96 4.16
N ASP A 16 -11.08 18.38 4.49
CA ASP A 16 -9.84 18.04 3.79
C ASP A 16 -9.71 16.52 3.73
N SER A 17 -9.69 16.01 2.50
CA SER A 17 -9.35 14.64 2.18
C SER A 17 -7.93 14.39 2.67
N ASN A 18 -7.84 13.78 3.85
CA ASN A 18 -6.62 13.34 4.50
C ASN A 18 -5.69 12.67 3.46
N LYS A 19 -4.75 13.45 2.93
CA LYS A 19 -3.75 13.01 1.98
C LYS A 19 -2.81 12.14 2.78
N LEU A 20 -3.10 10.84 2.82
CA LEU A 20 -2.23 9.83 3.42
C LEU A 20 -0.86 10.00 2.77
N THR A 21 0.03 10.69 3.46
CA THR A 21 1.40 10.93 3.03
C THR A 21 2.10 9.59 3.15
N VAL A 22 2.09 8.82 2.08
CA VAL A 22 3.02 7.70 1.94
C VAL A 22 4.40 8.33 2.03
N TYR A 23 5.09 8.13 3.15
CA TYR A 23 6.49 8.50 3.28
C TYR A 23 7.24 7.75 2.18
N ALA A 24 7.60 8.47 1.12
CA ALA A 24 8.46 8.00 0.05
C ALA A 24 9.85 8.58 0.36
N PRO A 25 10.75 7.82 1.00
CA PRO A 25 12.10 8.30 1.27
C PRO A 25 12.79 8.67 -0.03
N THR A 26 13.59 9.74 0.02
CA THR A 26 14.38 10.20 -1.13
C THR A 26 15.45 9.17 -1.51
N VAL A 27 16.04 9.31 -2.69
CA VAL A 27 17.15 8.46 -3.13
C VAL A 27 18.35 8.58 -2.18
N GLU A 28 18.66 9.79 -1.69
CA GLU A 28 19.72 9.97 -0.70
C GLU A 28 19.39 9.33 0.65
N ASP A 29 18.12 9.33 1.07
CA ASP A 29 17.67 8.68 2.31
C ASP A 29 17.76 7.16 2.22
N LYS A 30 17.53 6.59 1.03
CA LYS A 30 17.62 5.15 0.79
C LYS A 30 19.07 4.67 0.79
N ASP A 31 19.97 5.38 0.14
CA ASP A 31 21.39 4.98 0.04
C ASP A 31 22.08 4.97 1.40
N LYS A 32 21.78 5.95 2.26
CA LYS A 32 22.32 6.03 3.63
C LYS A 32 21.77 4.95 4.56
N LEU A 33 20.56 4.45 4.31
CA LEU A 33 19.85 3.54 5.21
C LEU A 33 20.01 2.06 4.81
N TYR A 34 20.14 1.78 3.51
CA TYR A 34 20.07 0.42 2.98
C TYR A 34 21.35 -0.05 2.28
N GLY A 35 22.32 0.85 2.03
CA GLY A 35 23.62 0.52 1.45
C GLY A 35 23.52 -0.10 0.06
N ASN A 36 23.60 0.71 -1.00
CA ASN A 36 23.82 0.27 -2.39
C ASN A 36 23.17 -1.09 -2.76
N ILE A 37 21.86 -1.25 -2.54
CA ILE A 37 21.14 -2.43 -3.05
C ILE A 37 21.07 -2.29 -4.57
N LYS A 38 22.04 -2.91 -5.24
CA LYS A 38 22.15 -2.90 -6.70
C LYS A 38 20.91 -3.59 -7.26
N HIS A 39 20.11 -2.84 -8.02
CA HIS A 39 18.90 -3.36 -8.64
C HIS A 39 19.20 -4.61 -9.46
N ASP A 40 18.59 -5.73 -9.07
CA ASP A 40 18.57 -6.99 -9.81
C ASP A 40 17.10 -7.33 -10.06
N ALA A 41 16.70 -7.44 -11.32
CA ALA A 41 15.29 -7.63 -11.67
C ALA A 41 14.69 -8.96 -11.16
N VAL A 42 15.55 -9.94 -10.83
CA VAL A 42 15.18 -11.27 -10.36
C VAL A 42 15.33 -11.34 -8.84
N ASN A 43 16.53 -11.03 -8.33
CA ASN A 43 16.89 -11.27 -6.94
C ASN A 43 16.56 -10.09 -6.01
N HIS A 44 16.60 -8.85 -6.51
CA HIS A 44 16.36 -7.63 -5.73
C HIS A 44 15.48 -6.62 -6.48
N PRO A 45 14.26 -7.02 -6.90
CA PRO A 45 13.41 -6.17 -7.72
C PRO A 45 12.97 -4.91 -6.97
N SER A 46 13.23 -3.74 -7.56
CA SER A 46 12.97 -2.41 -6.98
C SER A 46 11.56 -2.18 -6.40
N HIS A 47 10.56 -2.92 -6.86
CA HIS A 47 9.17 -2.81 -6.42
C HIS A 47 8.86 -3.64 -5.17
N TYR A 48 9.77 -4.50 -4.71
CA TYR A 48 9.68 -5.29 -3.48
C TYR A 48 10.80 -4.99 -2.45
N THR A 49 11.78 -4.16 -2.79
CA THR A 49 12.96 -3.84 -1.96
C THR A 49 12.95 -2.41 -1.39
N ARG A 50 11.77 -1.82 -1.22
CA ARG A 50 11.62 -0.40 -0.81
C ARG A 50 11.69 -0.17 0.70
N GLY A 51 11.53 -1.22 1.49
CA GLY A 51 11.64 -1.20 2.95
C GLY A 51 12.91 -1.89 3.43
N LYS A 52 13.07 -1.97 4.76
CA LYS A 52 14.18 -2.68 5.44
C LYS A 52 14.20 -4.18 5.19
N ILE A 53 13.07 -4.75 4.84
CA ILE A 53 12.84 -6.19 4.71
C ILE A 53 12.28 -6.39 3.31
N GLU A 54 12.82 -7.35 2.56
CA GLU A 54 12.21 -7.69 1.27
C GLU A 54 10.87 -8.37 1.48
N VAL A 55 9.96 -8.17 0.54
CA VAL A 55 8.62 -8.75 0.64
C VAL A 55 8.68 -10.28 0.73
N ILE A 56 9.63 -10.92 0.05
CA ILE A 56 9.80 -12.37 0.13
C ILE A 56 10.28 -12.79 1.52
N ASP A 57 11.28 -12.12 2.08
CA ASP A 57 11.80 -12.40 3.42
C ASP A 57 10.69 -12.31 4.48
N PHE A 58 9.85 -11.27 4.42
CA PHE A 58 8.73 -11.11 5.33
C PHE A 58 7.69 -12.24 5.18
N ILE A 59 7.39 -12.66 3.95
CA ILE A 59 6.43 -13.73 3.68
C ILE A 59 6.93 -15.07 4.23
N GLU A 60 8.22 -15.36 4.05
CA GLU A 60 8.87 -16.58 4.52
C GLU A 60 9.01 -16.60 6.05
N ASP A 61 9.45 -15.50 6.66
CA ASP A 61 9.58 -15.34 8.12
C ASP A 61 8.24 -15.54 8.84
N GLN A 62 7.17 -14.97 8.29
CA GLN A 62 5.83 -15.10 8.84
C GLN A 62 5.12 -16.41 8.43
N GLN A 63 5.79 -17.27 7.65
CA GLN A 63 5.27 -18.55 7.15
C GLN A 63 3.88 -18.41 6.51
N LEU A 64 3.67 -17.32 5.76
CA LEU A 64 2.35 -17.02 5.22
C LEU A 64 1.94 -18.05 4.17
N PRO A 65 0.69 -18.56 4.22
CA PRO A 65 0.18 -19.45 3.19
C PRO A 65 0.12 -18.74 1.84
N TYR A 66 0.12 -19.52 0.75
CA TYR A 66 0.19 -19.03 -0.63
C TYR A 66 -0.73 -17.84 -0.91
N HIS A 67 -1.99 -17.90 -0.47
CA HIS A 67 -2.93 -16.81 -0.67
C HIS A 67 -2.49 -15.52 0.05
N LEU A 68 -2.12 -15.60 1.33
CA LEU A 68 -1.69 -14.42 2.11
C LEU A 68 -0.35 -13.85 1.63
N GLY A 69 0.59 -14.71 1.23
CA GLY A 69 1.84 -14.23 0.60
C GLY A 69 1.57 -13.41 -0.66
N ASN A 70 0.62 -13.83 -1.50
CA ASN A 70 0.21 -13.05 -2.67
C ASN A 70 -0.48 -11.73 -2.28
N VAL A 71 -1.30 -11.71 -1.22
CA VAL A 71 -1.91 -10.47 -0.72
C VAL A 71 -0.83 -9.44 -0.39
N ILE A 72 0.16 -9.81 0.43
CA ILE A 72 1.26 -8.91 0.81
C ILE A 72 2.06 -8.46 -0.40
N LYS A 73 2.38 -9.40 -1.31
CA LYS A 73 3.07 -9.09 -2.58
C LYS A 73 2.37 -8.00 -3.38
N TYR A 74 1.07 -8.13 -3.63
CA TYR A 74 0.35 -7.15 -4.44
C TYR A 74 0.16 -5.81 -3.72
N ILE A 75 -0.05 -5.81 -2.40
CA ILE A 75 -0.12 -4.57 -1.60
C ILE A 75 1.22 -3.81 -1.66
N ALA A 76 2.33 -4.52 -1.46
CA ALA A 76 3.66 -3.91 -1.52
C ALA A 76 4.02 -3.40 -2.92
N ARG A 77 3.45 -4.00 -3.98
CA ARG A 77 3.70 -3.60 -5.37
C ARG A 77 2.84 -2.44 -5.86
N ALA A 78 1.64 -2.26 -5.30
CA ALA A 78 0.64 -1.34 -5.80
C ALA A 78 1.15 0.11 -5.90
N GLY A 79 1.14 0.67 -7.11
CA GLY A 79 1.64 2.02 -7.39
C GLY A 79 3.14 2.11 -7.68
N TYR A 80 3.84 0.98 -7.71
CA TYR A 80 5.28 0.89 -7.98
C TYR A 80 5.61 0.00 -9.18
N LYS A 81 4.62 -0.76 -9.68
CA LYS A 81 4.70 -1.48 -10.94
C LYS A 81 3.31 -1.59 -11.55
N GLY A 82 3.14 -1.14 -12.79
CA GLY A 82 1.86 -1.24 -13.51
C GLY A 82 0.74 -0.44 -12.83
N ASP A 83 -0.51 -0.85 -13.07
CA ASP A 83 -1.69 -0.16 -12.54
C ASP A 83 -1.93 -0.46 -11.06
N LYS A 84 -2.07 0.61 -10.26
CA LYS A 84 -2.29 0.52 -8.81
C LYS A 84 -3.60 -0.18 -8.48
N LEU A 85 -4.67 0.14 -9.19
CA LEU A 85 -6.00 -0.40 -8.90
C LEU A 85 -6.06 -1.91 -9.24
N GLU A 86 -5.40 -2.33 -10.31
CA GLU A 86 -5.26 -3.73 -10.69
C GLU A 86 -4.55 -4.55 -9.62
N ASP A 87 -3.44 -4.05 -9.07
CA ASP A 87 -2.73 -4.74 -7.97
C ASP A 87 -3.60 -4.84 -6.71
N LEU A 88 -4.32 -3.78 -6.34
CA LEU A 88 -5.25 -3.83 -5.21
C LEU A 88 -6.40 -4.83 -5.44
N LYS A 89 -6.92 -4.92 -6.67
CA LYS A 89 -7.93 -5.92 -7.05
C LYS A 89 -7.38 -7.34 -6.95
N LYS A 90 -6.13 -7.57 -7.34
CA LYS A 90 -5.47 -8.88 -7.18
C LYS A 90 -5.29 -9.24 -5.71
N ALA A 91 -4.84 -8.29 -4.88
CA ALA A 91 -4.74 -8.51 -3.43
C ALA A 91 -6.09 -8.93 -2.83
N ARG A 92 -7.16 -8.20 -3.16
CA ARG A 92 -8.53 -8.56 -2.73
C ARG A 92 -8.92 -9.96 -3.20
N TRP A 93 -8.68 -10.30 -4.46
CA TRP A 93 -9.02 -11.62 -5.02
C TRP A 93 -8.37 -12.76 -4.24
N TYR A 94 -7.08 -12.63 -3.87
CA TYR A 94 -6.39 -13.63 -3.06
C TYR A 94 -6.93 -13.72 -1.63
N LEU A 95 -7.26 -12.57 -1.02
CA LEU A 95 -7.82 -12.52 0.32
C LEU A 95 -9.21 -13.17 0.37
N ASP A 96 -10.10 -12.85 -0.57
CA ASP A 96 -11.44 -13.42 -0.65
C ASP A 96 -11.40 -14.95 -0.77
N ARG A 97 -10.44 -15.50 -1.53
CA ARG A 97 -10.25 -16.95 -1.63
C ARG A 97 -9.80 -17.59 -0.33
N TYR A 98 -8.87 -16.95 0.38
CA TYR A 98 -8.41 -17.46 1.68
C TYR A 98 -9.51 -17.41 2.72
N ILE A 99 -10.33 -16.34 2.73
CA ILE A 99 -11.52 -16.26 3.58
C ILE A 99 -12.47 -17.42 3.29
N ASN A 100 -12.76 -17.70 2.02
CA ASN A 100 -13.61 -18.82 1.63
C ASN A 100 -13.03 -20.18 2.05
N GLU A 101 -11.71 -20.35 1.96
CA GLU A 101 -11.02 -21.56 2.43
C GLU A 101 -11.17 -21.73 3.94
N VAL A 102 -10.95 -20.66 4.72
CA VAL A 102 -11.11 -20.68 6.18
C VAL A 102 -12.57 -20.94 6.57
N MET A 103 -13.53 -20.30 5.90
CA MET A 103 -14.96 -20.51 6.15
C MET A 103 -15.44 -21.91 5.73
N GLY A 104 -14.90 -22.45 4.63
CA GLY A 104 -15.22 -23.80 4.15
C GLY A 104 -14.59 -24.91 4.98
N ASN A 105 -13.42 -24.66 5.58
CA ASN A 105 -12.74 -25.58 6.50
C ASN A 105 -13.24 -25.43 7.95
N GLY A 106 -13.91 -24.33 8.27
CA GLY A 106 -14.68 -24.16 9.50
C GLY A 106 -16.05 -24.81 9.40
N THR A 107 -16.10 -26.15 9.40
CA THR A 107 -17.38 -26.84 9.64
C THR A 107 -17.80 -26.59 11.09
N LEU A 108 -19.07 -26.22 11.27
CA LEU A 108 -19.80 -26.04 12.55
C LEU A 108 -19.57 -27.16 13.56
#